data_AF-A0A5K1HV75-F1
#
_entry.id   AF-A0A5K1HV75-F1
#
_cell.length_a   1.000
_cell.length_b   1.000
_cell.length_c   1.000
_cell.angle_alpha   90.00
_cell.angle_beta   90.00
_cell.angle_gamma   90.00
#
_symmetry.space_group_name_H-M   'P 1'
#
loop_
_entity.id
_entity.type
_entity.pdbx_description
1 polymer ?
#
loop_
_entity_poly.entity_id
_entity_poly.type
_entity_poly.pdbx_seq_one_letter_code
_entity_poly.pdbx_strand_id
1 'polypeptide(L)' 'ATDITDISANKLSGELPTSLSKLQMLEYLNLSWNTFDGHIPEQIDHMLNLDTIDLSHNKLSVTYQNRWRNFRTS' A
#
# COMPACT_ATOMS: atom_id res chain seq x y z
N ALA A 1 -20.11 -1.38 3.71
CA ALA A 1 -19.43 -0.42 4.59
C ALA A 1 -18.02 -0.31 4.05
N THR A 2 -17.59 0.89 3.68
CA THR A 2 -16.24 1.12 3.16
C THR A 2 -15.23 0.82 4.26
N ASP A 3 -14.30 -0.08 3.99
CA ASP A 3 -13.23 -0.41 4.92
C ASP A 3 -12.01 0.48 4.59
N ILE A 4 -11.61 1.28 5.57
CA ILE A 4 -10.61 2.34 5.46
C ILE A 4 -9.56 2.10 6.53
N THR A 5 -8.32 1.95 6.12
CA THR A 5 -7.18 1.83 7.04
C THR A 5 -6.21 2.99 6.81
N ASP A 6 -6.03 3.85 7.82
CA ASP A 6 -5.03 4.90 7.84
C ASP A 6 -4.03 4.66 8.98
N ILE A 7 -2.78 4.41 8.60
CA ILE A 7 -1.65 4.22 9.52
C ILE A 7 -0.49 5.14 9.09
N SER A 8 -0.84 6.28 8.49
CA SER A 8 0.15 7.26 8.04
C SER A 8 0.83 7.98 9.21
N ALA A 9 1.93 8.67 8.91
CA ALA A 9 2.68 9.51 9.86
C ALA A 9 3.14 8.76 11.13
N ASN A 10 3.65 7.55 10.91
CA ASN A 10 4.22 6.71 11.96
C ASN A 10 5.70 6.40 11.69
N LYS A 11 6.30 5.61 12.57
CA LYS A 11 7.69 5.13 12.43
C LYS A 11 7.75 3.65 12.04
N LEU A 12 6.75 3.18 11.29
CA LEU A 12 6.75 1.79 10.82
C LEU A 12 7.86 1.60 9.78
N SER A 13 8.47 0.42 9.77
CA SER A 13 9.67 0.12 8.98
C SER A 13 9.68 -1.33 8.50
N GLY A 14 10.57 -1.62 7.54
CA GLY A 14 10.70 -2.94 6.91
C GLY A 14 9.89 -3.06 5.63
N GLU A 15 9.83 -4.26 5.07
CA GLU A 15 9.12 -4.51 3.82
C GLU A 15 7.60 -4.62 4.04
N LEU A 16 6.82 -4.25 3.02
CA LEU A 16 5.38 -4.48 3.02
C LEU A 16 5.10 -6.00 2.98
N PRO A 17 4.32 -6.54 3.91
CA PRO A 17 4.09 -7.98 3.96
C PRO A 17 3.11 -8.43 2.86
N THR A 18 3.37 -9.57 2.22
CA THR A 18 2.46 -10.17 1.23
C THR A 18 1.09 -10.48 1.80
N SER A 19 0.97 -10.65 3.13
CA SER A 19 -0.28 -10.85 3.84
C SER A 19 -1.24 -9.65 3.78
N LEU A 20 -0.76 -8.46 3.41
CA LEU A 20 -1.62 -7.30 3.17
C LEU A 20 -2.71 -7.60 2.13
N SER A 21 -2.38 -8.44 1.14
CA SER A 21 -3.31 -8.93 0.12
C SER A 21 -4.51 -9.70 0.67
N LYS A 22 -4.49 -10.15 1.93
CA LYS A 22 -5.61 -10.86 2.57
C LYS A 22 -6.77 -9.92 2.94
N LEU A 23 -6.53 -8.61 2.97
CA LEU A 23 -7.54 -7.59 3.28
C LEU A 23 -8.42 -7.32 2.04
N GLN A 24 -9.13 -8.35 1.58
CA GLN A 24 -9.89 -8.33 0.31
C GLN A 24 -11.05 -7.33 0.29
N MET A 25 -11.50 -6.86 1.46
CA MET A 25 -12.59 -5.87 1.58
C MET A 25 -12.08 -4.43 1.70
N LEU A 26 -10.76 -4.22 1.76
CA LEU A 26 -10.17 -2.91 1.97
C LEU A 26 -10.39 -2.04 0.72
N GLU A 27 -10.96 -0.85 0.90
CA GLU A 27 -11.24 0.11 -0.17
C GLU A 27 -10.22 1.25 -0.20
N TYR A 28 -9.68 1.62 0.97
CA TYR A 28 -8.67 2.67 1.11
C TYR A 28 -7.56 2.25 2.09
N LEU A 29 -6.31 2.46 1.67
CA LEU A 29 -5.12 2.24 2.49
C LEU A 29 -4.16 3.43 2.44
N ASN A 30 -3.90 4.05 3.59
CA ASN A 30 -2.88 5.08 3.72
C ASN A 30 -1.75 4.62 4.65
N LEU A 31 -0.57 4.40 4.06
CA LEU A 31 0.68 4.08 4.76
C LEU A 31 1.73 5.18 4.59
N SER A 32 1.32 6.36 4.12
CA SER A 32 2.23 7.46 3.84
C SER A 32 2.99 7.92 5.09
N TRP A 33 4.12 8.59 4.89
CA TRP A 33 4.93 9.13 6.00
C TRP A 33 5.34 8.05 7.02
N ASN A 34 5.88 6.95 6.50
CA ASN A 34 6.51 5.89 7.29
C ASN A 34 7.94 5.68 6.77
N THR A 35 8.56 4.58 7.18
CA THR A 35 9.91 4.20 6.74
C THR A 35 9.95 2.81 6.11
N PHE A 36 8.84 2.37 5.49
CA PHE A 36 8.81 1.12 4.75
C PHE A 36 9.80 1.14 3.59
N ASP A 37 10.48 0.03 3.33
CA ASP A 37 11.49 -0.13 2.29
C ASP A 37 11.29 -1.42 1.47
N GLY A 38 12.20 -1.70 0.55
CA GLY A 38 12.09 -2.84 -0.36
C GLY A 38 11.10 -2.58 -1.50
N HIS A 39 10.43 -3.63 -1.97
CA HIS A 39 9.51 -3.57 -3.10
C HIS A 39 8.07 -3.65 -2.65
N ILE A 40 7.17 -3.11 -3.48
CA ILE A 40 5.73 -3.29 -3.30
C ILE A 40 5.37 -4.71 -3.75
N PRO A 41 4.78 -5.55 -2.87
CA PRO A 41 4.39 -6.91 -3.23
C PRO A 41 3.37 -6.93 -4.36
N GLU A 42 3.62 -7.73 -5.40
CA GLU A 42 2.69 -7.93 -6.51
C GLU A 42 1.32 -8.47 -6.05
N GLN A 43 1.27 -9.13 -4.89
CA GLN A 43 0.03 -9.68 -4.35
C GLN A 43 -0.98 -8.60 -3.96
N ILE A 44 -0.53 -7.36 -3.75
CA ILE A 44 -1.44 -6.24 -3.51
C ILE A 44 -2.32 -6.05 -4.77
N ASP A 45 -1.84 -6.34 -5.98
CA ASP A 45 -2.65 -6.28 -7.23
C ASP A 45 -3.86 -7.23 -7.20
N HIS A 46 -3.91 -8.21 -6.29
CA HIS A 46 -5.06 -9.09 -6.08
C HIS A 46 -6.11 -8.51 -5.12
N MET A 47 -5.92 -7.30 -4.58
CA MET A 47 -6.89 -6.63 -3.71
C MET A 47 -7.94 -5.90 -4.56
N LEU A 48 -8.93 -6.66 -5.06
CA LEU A 48 -9.88 -6.17 -6.08
C LEU A 48 -10.77 -5.00 -5.62
N ASN A 49 -10.98 -4.84 -4.33
CA ASN A 49 -11.77 -3.74 -3.77
C ASN A 49 -10.92 -2.50 -3.44
N LEU A 50 -9.59 -2.59 -3.47
CA LEU A 50 -8.73 -1.48 -3.08
C LEU A 50 -8.71 -0.43 -4.20
N ASP A 51 -9.39 0.68 -3.96
CA ASP A 51 -9.53 1.77 -4.92
C ASP A 51 -8.36 2.77 -4.82
N THR A 52 -7.93 3.03 -3.59
CA THR A 52 -6.89 4.02 -3.30
C THR A 52 -5.85 3.46 -2.35
N ILE A 53 -4.58 3.62 -2.72
CA ILE A 53 -3.43 3.32 -1.88
C ILE A 53 -2.46 4.50 -1.91
N ASP A 54 -2.10 4.99 -0.72
CA ASP A 54 -1.08 6.03 -0.54
C ASP A 54 0.14 5.44 0.17
N LEU A 55 1.25 5.37 -0.57
CA LEU A 55 2.54 4.88 -0.09
C LEU A 55 3.60 5.99 -0.09
N SER A 56 3.20 7.25 -0.32
CA SER A 56 4.10 8.41 -0.40
C SER A 56 4.94 8.57 0.87
N HIS A 57 6.08 9.25 0.76
CA HIS A 57 6.97 9.47 1.89
C HIS A 57 7.39 8.18 2.62
N ASN A 58 7.73 7.14 1.85
CA ASN A 58 8.40 5.92 2.29
C ASN A 58 9.71 5.74 1.50
N LYS A 59 10.41 4.62 1.70
CA LYS A 59 11.64 4.23 0.98
C LYS A 59 11.40 3.08 0.00
N LEU A 60 10.16 2.96 -0.49
CA LEU A 60 9.72 1.86 -1.34
C LEU A 60 10.22 2.03 -2.79
N SER A 61 10.66 0.92 -3.38
CA SER A 61 11.00 0.81 -4.79
C SER A 61 9.77 0.34 -5.59
N VAL A 62 9.45 1.06 -6.66
CA VAL A 62 8.36 0.70 -7.57
C VAL A 62 8.87 -0.28 -8.62
N THR A 63 8.17 -1.40 -8.79
CA THR A 63 8.30 -2.26 -9.97
C THR A 63 7.20 -1.86 -10.96
N TYR A 64 7.52 -1.76 -12.25
CA TYR A 64 6.61 -1.28 -13.30
C TYR A 64 5.42 -2.22 -13.63
N GLN A 65 5.10 -3.18 -12.74
CA GLN A 65 4.06 -4.19 -12.94
C GLN A 65 2.73 -3.85 -12.23
N ASN A 66 2.72 -2.90 -11.31
CA ASN A 66 1.55 -2.62 -10.47
C ASN A 66 0.49 -1.80 -11.23
N ARG A 67 -0.75 -2.30 -11.34
CA ARG A 67 -1.82 -1.75 -12.22
C ARG A 67 -2.77 -0.71 -11.58
N TRP A 68 -2.31 0.05 -10.61
CA TRP A 68 -3.15 0.88 -9.74
C TRP A 68 -3.57 2.20 -10.38
N ARG A 69 -4.89 2.47 -10.43
CA ARG A 69 -5.46 3.65 -11.11
C ARG A 69 -5.20 4.97 -10.39
N ASN A 70 -5.08 4.94 -9.05
CA ASN A 70 -4.90 6.12 -8.17
C ASN A 70 -3.63 6.02 -7.29
N PHE A 71 -2.59 5.40 -7.82
CA PHE A 71 -1.34 5.14 -7.12
C PHE A 71 -0.53 6.42 -6.87
N ARG A 72 -0.15 6.68 -5.61
CA ARG A 72 0.75 7.78 -5.24
C ARG A 72 1.96 7.23 -4.49
N THR A 73 3.16 7.52 -5.02
CA THR A 73 4.44 7.10 -4.43
C THR A 73 5.46 8.22 -4.26
N SER A 74 5.13 9.44 -4.71
CA SER A 74 5.99 10.63 -4.53
C SER A 74 5.80 11.25 -3.17
#